data_AF-A0A914KEM1-F1
#
_entry.id   AF-A0A914KEM1-F1
#
_cell.length_a   1.000
_cell.length_b   1.000
_cell.length_c   1.000
_cell.angle_alpha   90.00
_cell.angle_beta   90.00
_cell.angle_gamma   90.00
#
_symmetry.space_group_name_H-M   'P 1'
#
loop_
_entity.id
_entity.type
_entity.pdbx_description
1 polymer ?
#
loop_
_entity_poly.entity_id
_entity_poly.type
_entity_poly.pdbx_seq_one_letter_code
_entity_poly.pdbx_strand_id
1 'polypeptide(L)'
;MFVIYLKNMIVVADRCSTLAQELWVIVIEKLLQIDAIISRSTRDATNRYVSDETSLFVMEEDDIRIDETKKQLEVELTDKLDKCMTLILARISKNRKKIKGECTKDAVQWIKNLDFDDNLDSLFEQFWPAFVETTLQAHDVQSVPFIWFYFCSFEEKYLNFMLRILWNLVAMPSFAPNEWKKSQNAANFLGAFIARSNYVSFDKAFSWMKKMADWCNEYINAAGLRKNVEGCLQHGTFYSVVQALLFVFSFRYKEFVENDCVKEVIQNWGLQRIIHSQFQPLRFISRIIALGFTTISRQLQIVYCFHILDDEPGKSPIEHYLPFSILQLPISSSILVPLIRKFQPADDDVDKISIDFNEDIKKRQDSSGDGDYDFMDDDDMEIEQTNVNNILSTSPISAFAATVTKAKYYTH
;
A
#
# COMPACT_ATOMS: atom_id res chain seq x y z
N MET A 1 -26.85 -11.78 8.52
CA MET A 1 -26.71 -13.10 7.86
C MET A 1 -25.24 -13.45 7.58
N PHE A 2 -24.47 -12.59 6.89
CA PHE A 2 -23.07 -12.87 6.50
C PHE A 2 -22.11 -13.20 7.67
N VAL A 3 -22.15 -12.43 8.76
CA VAL A 3 -21.32 -12.68 9.96
C VAL A 3 -21.63 -14.04 10.62
N ILE A 4 -22.89 -14.46 10.61
CA ILE A 4 -23.32 -15.76 11.18
C ILE A 4 -22.83 -16.90 10.29
N TYR A 5 -22.91 -16.73 8.97
CA TYR A 5 -22.36 -17.68 8.01
C TYR A 5 -20.85 -17.88 8.22
N LEU A 6 -20.09 -16.79 8.40
CA LEU A 6 -18.67 -16.86 8.72
C LEU A 6 -18.41 -17.62 10.02
N LYS A 7 -19.18 -17.35 11.09
CA LYS A 7 -19.07 -18.09 12.36
C LYS A 7 -19.27 -19.60 12.16
N ASN A 8 -20.25 -19.99 11.37
CA ASN A 8 -20.48 -21.40 11.06
C ASN A 8 -19.32 -21.99 10.24
N MET A 9 -18.80 -21.26 9.25
CA MET A 9 -17.65 -21.70 8.45
C MET A 9 -16.38 -21.87 9.28
N ILE A 10 -16.13 -20.99 10.26
CA ILE A 10 -15.01 -21.13 11.20
C ILE A 10 -15.13 -22.43 12.00
N VAL A 11 -16.34 -22.75 12.48
CA VAL A 11 -16.58 -24.00 13.24
C VAL A 11 -16.41 -25.22 12.34
N VAL A 12 -16.89 -25.19 11.10
CA VAL A 12 -16.75 -26.32 10.16
C VAL A 12 -15.28 -26.53 9.76
N ALA A 13 -14.55 -25.45 9.45
CA ALA A 13 -13.13 -25.53 9.10
C ALA A 13 -12.28 -26.12 10.24
N ASP A 14 -12.64 -25.84 11.49
CA ASP A 14 -11.94 -26.40 12.64
C ASP A 14 -12.23 -27.91 12.85
N ARG A 15 -13.49 -28.32 12.64
CA ARG A 15 -13.91 -29.72 12.81
C ARG A 15 -13.49 -30.61 11.64
N CYS A 16 -13.31 -30.05 10.45
CA CYS A 16 -12.98 -30.77 9.23
C CYS A 16 -11.71 -30.18 8.59
N SER A 17 -10.55 -30.64 9.04
CA SER A 17 -9.25 -30.17 8.56
C SER A 17 -9.01 -30.42 7.07
N THR A 18 -9.62 -31.47 6.50
CA THR A 18 -9.48 -31.82 5.07
C THR A 18 -10.10 -30.78 4.14
N LEU A 19 -11.22 -30.17 4.54
CA LEU A 19 -11.90 -29.14 3.74
C LEU A 19 -11.51 -27.72 4.16
N ALA A 20 -10.76 -27.57 5.25
CA ALA A 20 -10.44 -26.26 5.81
C ALA A 20 -9.77 -25.32 4.80
N GLN A 21 -8.81 -25.82 4.01
CA GLN A 21 -8.13 -25.03 2.98
C GLN A 21 -9.10 -24.49 1.93
N GLU A 22 -9.94 -25.35 1.36
CA GLU A 22 -10.93 -24.96 0.35
C GLU A 22 -11.96 -23.97 0.92
N LEU A 23 -12.40 -24.19 2.16
CA LEU A 23 -13.33 -23.29 2.84
C LEU A 23 -12.71 -21.90 3.05
N TRP A 24 -11.45 -21.82 3.47
CA TRP A 24 -10.77 -20.53 3.64
C TRP A 24 -10.55 -19.82 2.31
N VAL A 25 -10.24 -20.54 1.23
CA VAL A 25 -10.18 -19.95 -0.12
C VAL A 25 -11.50 -19.28 -0.48
N ILE A 26 -12.63 -19.99 -0.32
CA ILE A 26 -13.97 -19.45 -0.63
C ILE A 26 -14.31 -18.25 0.26
N VAL A 27 -14.08 -18.36 1.57
CA VAL A 27 -14.37 -17.29 2.53
C VAL A 27 -13.58 -16.03 2.19
N ILE A 28 -12.28 -16.16 1.95
CA ILE A 28 -11.40 -15.05 1.60
C ILE A 28 -11.81 -14.43 0.26
N GLU A 29 -12.13 -15.24 -0.75
CA GLU A 29 -12.58 -14.74 -2.05
C GLU A 29 -13.82 -13.84 -1.91
N LYS A 30 -14.79 -14.25 -1.08
CA LYS A 30 -15.99 -13.43 -0.81
C LYS A 30 -15.69 -12.17 -0.01
N LEU A 31 -14.73 -12.21 0.91
CA LEU A 31 -14.28 -11.01 1.61
C LEU A 31 -13.56 -10.04 0.67
N LEU A 32 -12.72 -10.54 -0.24
CA LEU A 32 -12.03 -9.74 -1.25
C LEU A 32 -13.01 -9.04 -2.20
N GLN A 33 -14.11 -9.71 -2.59
CA GLN A 33 -15.17 -9.11 -3.40
C GLN A 33 -15.81 -7.91 -2.69
N ILE A 34 -16.09 -8.02 -1.38
CA ILE A 34 -16.64 -6.92 -0.58
C ILE A 34 -15.61 -5.78 -0.43
N ASP A 35 -14.36 -6.12 -0.13
CA ASP A 35 -13.27 -5.17 0.04
C ASP A 35 -12.97 -4.38 -1.24
N ALA A 36 -13.03 -5.02 -2.41
CA ALA A 36 -12.87 -4.37 -3.70
C ALA A 36 -13.99 -3.35 -3.99
N ILE A 37 -15.24 -3.64 -3.60
CA ILE A 37 -16.37 -2.71 -3.75
C ILE A 37 -16.15 -1.47 -2.88
N ILE A 38 -15.77 -1.65 -1.62
CA ILE A 38 -15.52 -0.56 -0.66
C ILE A 38 -14.35 0.31 -1.12
N SER A 39 -13.25 -0.33 -1.55
CA SER A 39 -12.04 0.36 -1.98
C SER A 39 -12.25 1.18 -3.25
N ARG A 40 -13.02 0.65 -4.22
CA ARG A 40 -13.37 1.40 -5.44
C ARG A 40 -14.24 2.62 -5.15
N SER A 41 -15.26 2.47 -4.30
CA SER A 41 -16.11 3.61 -3.94
C SER A 41 -15.31 4.74 -3.28
N THR A 42 -14.36 4.37 -2.40
CA THR A 42 -13.45 5.36 -1.80
C THR A 42 -12.58 6.04 -2.86
N ARG A 43 -11.96 5.27 -3.77
CA ARG A 43 -11.10 5.84 -4.81
C ARG A 43 -11.85 6.81 -5.71
N ASP A 44 -13.08 6.47 -6.08
CA ASP A 44 -13.94 7.33 -6.88
C ASP A 44 -14.29 8.61 -6.13
N ALA A 45 -14.52 8.55 -4.82
CA ALA A 45 -14.73 9.74 -4.00
C ALA A 45 -13.46 10.62 -3.97
N THR A 46 -12.28 10.05 -3.71
CA THR A 46 -11.02 10.82 -3.67
C THR A 46 -10.65 11.42 -5.02
N ASN A 47 -10.85 10.71 -6.13
CA ASN A 47 -10.56 11.23 -7.47
C ASN A 47 -11.50 12.38 -7.86
N ARG A 48 -12.76 12.38 -7.39
CA ARG A 48 -13.66 13.52 -7.58
C ARG A 48 -13.14 14.75 -6.87
N TYR A 49 -12.69 14.64 -5.61
CA TYR A 49 -12.13 15.78 -4.88
C TYR A 49 -10.84 16.33 -5.51
N VAL A 50 -9.96 15.47 -6.04
CA VAL A 50 -8.76 15.91 -6.76
C VAL A 50 -9.09 16.57 -8.11
N SER A 51 -10.26 16.28 -8.68
CA SER A 51 -10.78 16.92 -9.91
C SER A 51 -11.69 18.13 -9.65
N ASP A 52 -12.18 18.32 -8.41
CA ASP A 52 -13.14 19.39 -8.05
C ASP A 52 -12.48 20.61 -7.43
N GLU A 53 -11.21 20.56 -7.03
CA GLU A 53 -10.47 21.80 -6.72
C GLU A 53 -10.23 22.67 -7.97
N THR A 54 -10.54 22.15 -9.16
CA THR A 54 -10.66 22.87 -10.44
C THR A 54 -12.05 23.42 -10.75
N SER A 55 -12.99 23.43 -9.79
CA SER A 55 -14.29 24.12 -9.94
C SER A 55 -14.58 25.01 -8.74
N LEU A 56 -13.73 26.03 -8.55
CA LEU A 56 -13.95 27.09 -7.57
C LEU A 56 -15.07 28.07 -7.97
N PHE A 57 -15.73 27.89 -9.13
CA PHE A 57 -16.90 28.68 -9.55
C PHE A 57 -17.89 27.85 -10.41
N VAL A 58 -18.67 26.97 -9.79
CA VAL A 58 -20.03 26.65 -10.27
C VAL A 58 -20.96 26.55 -9.06
N MET A 59 -21.48 27.69 -8.61
CA MET A 59 -22.76 27.74 -7.89
C MET A 59 -23.87 27.68 -8.94
N GLU A 60 -24.29 26.48 -9.32
CA GLU A 60 -25.65 26.25 -9.79
C GLU A 60 -26.24 25.13 -8.95
N GLU A 61 -27.11 25.53 -8.02
CA GLU A 61 -27.91 24.67 -7.16
C GLU A 61 -28.90 23.86 -8.00
N ASP A 62 -28.46 22.81 -8.71
CA ASP A 62 -29.40 21.84 -9.30
C ASP A 62 -28.79 20.43 -9.42
N ASP A 63 -29.45 19.48 -8.74
CA ASP A 63 -29.44 18.02 -8.97
C ASP A 63 -28.23 17.13 -8.57
N ILE A 64 -27.66 17.33 -7.38
CA ILE A 64 -26.87 16.27 -6.70
C ILE A 64 -27.76 15.47 -5.72
N ARG A 65 -28.73 14.71 -6.26
CA ARG A 65 -29.20 13.50 -5.57
C ARG A 65 -28.10 12.44 -5.67
N ILE A 66 -26.99 12.60 -4.93
CA ILE A 66 -26.12 11.46 -4.63
C ILE A 66 -26.93 10.54 -3.73
N ASP A 67 -27.51 9.53 -4.39
CA ASP A 67 -28.31 8.42 -3.88
C ASP A 67 -27.96 8.05 -2.43
N GLU A 68 -28.70 8.58 -1.45
CA GLU A 68 -28.49 8.33 -0.02
C GLU A 68 -28.49 6.82 0.31
N THR A 69 -29.28 6.06 -0.47
CA THR A 69 -29.34 4.60 -0.48
C THR A 69 -28.00 3.94 -0.79
N LYS A 70 -27.21 4.48 -1.74
CA LYS A 70 -25.89 3.93 -2.08
C LYS A 70 -24.89 4.11 -0.93
N LYS A 71 -24.87 5.29 -0.31
CA LYS A 71 -24.01 5.56 0.86
C LYS A 71 -24.38 4.67 2.06
N GLN A 72 -25.67 4.47 2.30
CA GLN A 72 -26.14 3.58 3.37
C GLN A 72 -25.68 2.12 3.14
N LEU A 73 -25.78 1.62 1.91
CA LEU A 73 -25.30 0.28 1.56
C LEU A 73 -23.77 0.12 1.76
N GLU A 74 -22.99 1.16 1.44
CA GLU A 74 -21.53 1.15 1.63
C GLU A 74 -21.14 1.11 3.11
N VAL A 75 -21.82 1.89 3.96
CA VAL A 75 -21.62 1.88 5.41
C VAL A 75 -21.96 0.50 5.98
N GLU A 76 -23.06 -0.11 5.53
CA GLU A 76 -23.42 -1.47 5.94
C GLU A 76 -22.40 -2.52 5.51
N LEU A 77 -21.88 -2.43 4.28
CA LEU A 77 -20.87 -3.35 3.77
C LEU A 77 -19.55 -3.21 4.54
N THR A 78 -19.17 -1.98 4.88
CA THR A 78 -17.98 -1.68 5.69
C THR A 78 -18.11 -2.29 7.08
N ASP A 79 -19.24 -2.11 7.77
CA ASP A 79 -19.50 -2.72 9.08
C ASP A 79 -19.52 -4.26 9.01
N LYS A 80 -20.09 -4.83 7.94
CA LYS A 80 -20.09 -6.29 7.71
C LYS A 80 -18.67 -6.83 7.51
N LEU A 81 -17.85 -6.16 6.69
CA LEU A 81 -16.46 -6.53 6.45
C LEU A 81 -15.63 -6.42 7.74
N ASP A 82 -15.81 -5.34 8.50
CA ASP A 82 -15.08 -5.09 9.73
C ASP A 82 -15.36 -6.15 10.81
N LYS A 83 -16.63 -6.54 10.97
CA LYS A 83 -17.03 -7.65 11.86
C LYS A 83 -16.40 -8.98 11.42
N CYS A 84 -16.33 -9.24 10.12
CA CYS A 84 -15.75 -10.47 9.60
C CYS A 84 -14.23 -10.52 9.78
N MET A 85 -13.54 -9.42 9.45
CA MET A 85 -12.11 -9.25 9.70
C MET A 85 -11.80 -9.41 11.19
N THR A 86 -12.58 -8.79 12.06
CA THR A 86 -12.42 -8.90 13.51
C THR A 86 -12.56 -10.35 14.00
N LEU A 87 -13.50 -11.13 13.47
CA LEU A 87 -13.65 -12.56 13.80
C LEU A 87 -12.43 -13.39 13.35
N ILE A 88 -11.92 -13.15 12.14
CA ILE A 88 -10.73 -13.86 11.64
C ILE A 88 -9.50 -13.49 12.48
N LEU A 89 -9.27 -12.20 12.76
CA LEU A 89 -8.17 -11.75 13.61
C LEU A 89 -8.29 -12.31 15.04
N ALA A 90 -9.52 -12.41 15.57
CA ALA A 90 -9.77 -13.05 16.86
C ALA A 90 -9.46 -14.56 16.83
N ARG A 91 -9.70 -15.26 15.70
CA ARG A 91 -9.35 -16.68 15.55
C ARG A 91 -7.83 -16.89 15.57
N ILE A 92 -7.11 -16.05 14.84
CA ILE A 92 -5.64 -16.11 14.74
C ILE A 92 -5.00 -15.80 16.10
N SER A 93 -5.55 -14.83 16.82
CA SER A 93 -5.02 -14.38 18.11
C SER A 93 -5.49 -15.19 19.33
N LYS A 94 -6.24 -16.29 19.13
CA LYS A 94 -6.68 -17.17 20.22
C LYS A 94 -5.48 -17.48 21.13
N ASN A 95 -5.64 -17.21 22.43
CA ASN A 95 -4.63 -17.33 23.50
C ASN A 95 -3.32 -16.52 23.38
N ARG A 96 -3.10 -15.73 22.32
CA ARG A 96 -1.81 -15.03 22.06
C ARG A 96 -1.73 -13.58 22.58
N LYS A 97 -2.65 -13.14 23.44
CA LYS A 97 -2.69 -11.84 24.17
C LYS A 97 -2.32 -10.56 23.37
N LYS A 98 -2.48 -10.54 22.03
CA LYS A 98 -2.23 -9.35 21.20
C LYS A 98 -3.45 -8.44 21.03
N ILE A 99 -4.67 -8.96 21.14
CA ILE A 99 -5.88 -8.13 21.04
C ILE A 99 -6.16 -7.46 22.38
N LYS A 100 -6.17 -6.13 22.37
CA LYS A 100 -6.63 -5.27 23.48
C LYS A 100 -7.66 -4.30 22.91
N GLY A 101 -8.93 -4.44 23.27
CA GLY A 101 -9.99 -3.54 22.81
C GLY A 101 -11.35 -3.95 23.36
N GLU A 102 -12.23 -2.97 23.63
CA GLU A 102 -13.58 -3.26 24.14
C GLU A 102 -14.52 -3.74 23.02
N CYS A 103 -14.42 -3.14 21.83
CA CYS A 103 -15.22 -3.48 20.66
C CYS A 103 -14.92 -4.87 20.08
N THR A 104 -13.83 -5.51 20.52
CA THR A 104 -13.41 -6.84 20.09
C THR A 104 -13.76 -7.93 21.12
N LYS A 105 -14.29 -7.54 22.30
CA LYS A 105 -14.60 -8.46 23.40
C LYS A 105 -15.55 -9.56 22.97
N ASP A 106 -16.62 -9.25 22.24
CA ASP A 106 -17.63 -10.25 21.84
C ASP A 106 -17.06 -11.32 20.89
N ALA A 107 -16.30 -10.90 19.89
CA ALA A 107 -15.63 -11.80 18.96
C ALA A 107 -14.59 -12.68 19.66
N VAL A 108 -13.77 -12.06 20.52
CA VAL A 108 -12.73 -12.76 21.29
C VAL A 108 -13.34 -13.73 22.30
N GLN A 109 -14.40 -13.33 23.02
CA GLN A 109 -15.11 -14.20 23.96
C GLN A 109 -15.76 -15.37 23.23
N TRP A 110 -16.44 -15.12 22.11
CA TRP A 110 -17.05 -16.19 21.32
C TRP A 110 -16.02 -17.24 20.88
N ILE A 111 -14.86 -16.80 20.38
CA ILE A 111 -13.77 -17.73 19.96
C ILE A 111 -13.11 -18.42 21.15
N LYS A 112 -12.95 -17.74 22.29
CA LYS A 112 -12.40 -18.35 23.51
C LYS A 112 -13.30 -19.44 24.07
N ASN A 113 -14.62 -19.31 23.91
CA ASN A 113 -15.59 -20.30 24.36
C ASN A 113 -15.61 -21.56 23.47
N LEU A 114 -14.90 -21.56 22.34
CA LEU A 114 -14.86 -22.68 21.41
C LEU A 114 -13.58 -23.50 21.63
N ASP A 115 -13.76 -24.81 21.72
CA ASP A 115 -12.68 -25.79 21.84
C ASP A 115 -12.06 -26.10 20.46
N PHE A 116 -11.37 -25.09 19.93
CA PHE A 116 -10.60 -25.17 18.69
C PHE A 116 -9.14 -25.54 18.93
N ASP A 117 -8.56 -26.26 17.98
CA ASP A 117 -7.11 -26.45 17.90
C ASP A 117 -6.42 -25.08 17.82
N ASP A 118 -5.45 -24.86 18.71
CA ASP A 118 -4.72 -23.61 18.83
C ASP A 118 -3.33 -23.68 18.18
N ASN A 119 -3.10 -24.65 17.30
CA ASN A 119 -1.89 -24.69 16.51
C ASN A 119 -1.90 -23.61 15.41
N LEU A 120 -1.07 -22.57 15.60
CA LEU A 120 -0.95 -21.47 14.62
C LEU A 120 -0.32 -21.92 13.31
N ASP A 121 0.56 -22.93 13.34
CA ASP A 121 1.21 -23.46 12.13
C ASP A 121 0.19 -24.11 11.21
N SER A 122 -0.63 -25.00 11.76
CA SER A 122 -1.75 -25.62 11.03
C SER A 122 -2.72 -24.55 10.49
N LEU A 123 -3.04 -23.53 11.30
CA LEU A 123 -3.92 -22.46 10.84
C LEU A 123 -3.30 -21.63 9.71
N PHE A 124 -2.00 -21.32 9.80
CA PHE A 124 -1.29 -20.60 8.74
C PHE A 124 -1.26 -21.43 7.44
N GLU A 125 -1.00 -22.73 7.53
CA GLU A 125 -1.05 -23.66 6.39
C GLU A 125 -2.45 -23.76 5.77
N GLN A 126 -3.50 -23.65 6.57
CA GLN A 126 -4.89 -23.64 6.08
C GLN A 126 -5.23 -22.34 5.31
N PHE A 127 -4.73 -21.19 5.77
CA PHE A 127 -4.96 -19.90 5.12
C PHE A 127 -4.04 -19.64 3.93
N TRP A 128 -2.95 -20.39 3.83
CA TRP A 128 -1.91 -20.15 2.83
C TRP A 128 -2.41 -20.25 1.38
N PRO A 129 -3.19 -21.27 0.97
CA PRO A 129 -3.73 -21.34 -0.40
C PRO A 129 -4.55 -20.10 -0.77
N ALA A 130 -5.36 -19.58 0.17
CA ALA A 130 -6.15 -18.37 -0.04
C ALA A 130 -5.28 -17.11 -0.27
N PHE A 131 -4.03 -17.08 0.21
CA PHE A 131 -3.13 -15.98 -0.14
C PHE A 131 -2.73 -16.05 -1.61
N VAL A 132 -2.22 -17.22 -2.03
CA VAL A 132 -1.56 -17.38 -3.31
C VAL A 132 -2.57 -17.42 -4.46
N GLU A 133 -3.71 -18.07 -4.24
CA GLU A 133 -4.73 -18.27 -5.27
C GLU A 133 -5.64 -17.07 -5.45
N THR A 134 -6.07 -16.43 -4.35
CA THR A 134 -7.07 -15.35 -4.44
C THR A 134 -6.47 -13.98 -4.13
N THR A 135 -5.75 -13.83 -3.01
CA THR A 135 -5.29 -12.51 -2.56
C THR A 135 -4.21 -11.91 -3.45
N LEU A 136 -3.24 -12.69 -3.91
CA LEU A 136 -2.20 -12.21 -4.81
C LEU A 136 -2.73 -11.81 -6.19
N GLN A 137 -3.89 -12.34 -6.60
CA GLN A 137 -4.53 -12.01 -7.87
C GLN A 137 -5.61 -10.93 -7.72
N ALA A 138 -5.94 -10.54 -6.49
CA ALA A 138 -6.97 -9.57 -6.23
C ALA A 138 -6.52 -8.15 -6.61
N HIS A 139 -7.47 -7.38 -7.13
CA HIS A 139 -7.28 -6.01 -7.58
C HIS A 139 -8.13 -5.06 -6.74
N ASP A 140 -7.61 -3.86 -6.50
CA ASP A 140 -8.28 -2.82 -5.70
C ASP A 140 -8.70 -3.29 -4.29
N VAL A 141 -7.94 -4.16 -3.61
CA VAL A 141 -8.26 -4.61 -2.24
C VAL A 141 -7.36 -3.97 -1.20
N GLN A 142 -7.87 -3.60 -0.02
CA GLN A 142 -7.11 -2.84 0.98
C GLN A 142 -7.04 -3.55 2.32
N SER A 143 -8.19 -4.00 2.81
CA SER A 143 -8.35 -4.46 4.19
C SER A 143 -8.03 -5.94 4.36
N VAL A 144 -8.50 -6.80 3.46
CA VAL A 144 -8.38 -8.26 3.59
C VAL A 144 -6.93 -8.75 3.62
N PRO A 145 -5.99 -8.20 2.82
CA PRO A 145 -4.60 -8.64 2.88
C PRO A 145 -3.95 -8.51 4.26
N PHE A 146 -4.47 -7.63 5.14
CA PHE A 146 -3.96 -7.48 6.50
C PHE A 146 -4.11 -8.75 7.36
N ILE A 147 -4.89 -9.75 6.93
CA ILE A 147 -4.92 -11.07 7.58
C ILE A 147 -3.50 -11.68 7.62
N TRP A 148 -2.79 -11.69 6.49
CA TRP A 148 -1.42 -12.22 6.43
C TRP A 148 -0.40 -11.31 7.09
N PHE A 149 -0.63 -10.00 7.02
CA PHE A 149 0.11 -9.03 7.82
C PHE A 149 0.02 -9.34 9.32
N TYR A 150 -1.15 -9.75 9.78
CA TYR A 150 -1.37 -10.14 11.17
C TYR A 150 -0.65 -11.45 11.53
N PHE A 151 -0.75 -12.49 10.70
CA PHE A 151 0.01 -13.74 10.89
C PHE A 151 1.52 -13.49 11.01
N CYS A 152 2.08 -12.71 10.10
CA CYS A 152 3.51 -12.39 10.07
C CYS A 152 3.99 -11.63 11.32
N SER A 153 3.08 -10.97 12.04
CA SER A 153 3.45 -10.26 13.27
C SER A 153 3.75 -11.19 14.45
N PHE A 154 3.23 -12.42 14.48
CA PHE A 154 3.32 -13.30 15.66
C PHE A 154 4.69 -13.93 15.81
N GLU A 155 5.19 -14.53 14.74
CA GLU A 155 6.47 -15.22 14.74
C GLU A 155 7.21 -14.89 13.44
N GLU A 156 8.51 -14.67 13.57
CA GLU A 156 9.38 -14.29 12.46
C GLU A 156 9.42 -15.36 11.36
N LYS A 157 9.16 -16.63 11.70
CA LYS A 157 9.11 -17.73 10.74
C LYS A 157 8.06 -17.52 9.65
N TYR A 158 6.89 -16.97 9.99
CA TYR A 158 5.82 -16.69 9.01
C TYR A 158 6.21 -15.55 8.08
N LEU A 159 6.82 -14.49 8.64
CA LEU A 159 7.35 -13.39 7.86
C LEU A 159 8.43 -13.88 6.89
N ASN A 160 9.44 -14.61 7.38
CA ASN A 160 10.52 -15.12 6.55
C ASN A 160 10.00 -16.07 5.46
N PHE A 161 9.01 -16.91 5.78
CA PHE A 161 8.32 -17.75 4.80
C PHE A 161 7.61 -16.90 3.73
N MET A 162 6.82 -15.91 4.14
CA MET A 162 6.09 -15.00 3.25
C MET A 162 7.04 -14.28 2.28
N LEU A 163 8.07 -13.59 2.82
CA LEU A 163 9.03 -12.84 2.00
C LEU A 163 9.78 -13.76 1.02
N ARG A 164 10.13 -14.98 1.45
CA ARG A 164 10.79 -15.97 0.58
C ARG A 164 9.89 -16.42 -0.57
N ILE A 165 8.62 -16.73 -0.31
CA ILE A 165 7.72 -17.15 -1.39
C ILE A 165 7.42 -15.99 -2.34
N LEU A 166 7.13 -14.79 -1.82
CA LEU A 166 6.95 -13.61 -2.65
C LEU A 166 8.16 -13.35 -3.56
N TRP A 167 9.37 -13.47 -3.01
CA TRP A 167 10.58 -13.36 -3.81
C TRP A 167 10.72 -14.46 -4.87
N ASN A 168 10.39 -15.70 -4.55
CA ASN A 168 10.45 -16.79 -5.52
C ASN A 168 9.50 -16.55 -6.70
N LEU A 169 8.29 -16.02 -6.44
CA LEU A 169 7.34 -15.63 -7.48
C LEU A 169 7.85 -14.48 -8.37
N VAL A 170 8.66 -13.57 -7.81
CA VAL A 170 9.30 -12.48 -8.54
C VAL A 170 10.49 -12.98 -9.38
N ALA A 171 11.39 -13.75 -8.77
CA ALA A 171 12.64 -14.19 -9.38
C ALA A 171 12.46 -15.31 -10.42
N MET A 172 11.42 -16.13 -10.26
CA MET A 172 11.06 -17.20 -11.19
C MET A 172 9.62 -16.99 -11.69
N PRO A 173 9.39 -15.98 -12.55
CA PRO A 173 8.07 -15.75 -13.10
C PRO A 173 7.65 -16.97 -13.92
N SER A 174 6.44 -17.47 -13.69
CA SER A 174 5.89 -18.58 -14.46
C SER A 174 5.65 -18.15 -15.91
N PHE A 175 6.00 -19.02 -16.85
CA PHE A 175 5.73 -18.81 -18.27
C PHE A 175 4.28 -19.09 -18.67
N ALA A 176 3.44 -19.56 -17.73
CA ALA A 176 2.04 -19.81 -18.01
C ALA A 176 1.28 -18.49 -18.28
N PRO A 177 0.24 -18.53 -19.15
CA PRO A 177 -0.52 -17.33 -19.49
C PRO A 177 -1.09 -16.63 -18.25
N ASN A 178 -1.03 -15.30 -18.22
CA ASN A 178 -1.56 -14.43 -17.14
C ASN A 178 -0.88 -14.54 -15.76
N GLU A 179 0.09 -15.44 -15.57
CA GLU A 179 0.81 -15.56 -14.29
C GLU A 179 1.79 -14.39 -14.02
N TRP A 180 2.16 -13.63 -15.06
CA TRP A 180 3.02 -12.44 -14.92
C TRP A 180 2.46 -11.42 -13.91
N LYS A 181 1.13 -11.34 -13.78
CA LYS A 181 0.45 -10.49 -12.79
C LYS A 181 0.78 -10.91 -11.37
N LYS A 182 0.87 -12.22 -11.09
CA LYS A 182 1.24 -12.71 -9.76
C LYS A 182 2.65 -12.26 -9.38
N SER A 183 3.59 -12.29 -10.32
CA SER A 183 4.95 -11.80 -10.07
C SER A 183 5.01 -10.30 -9.81
N GLN A 184 4.24 -9.49 -10.54
CA GLN A 184 4.15 -8.05 -10.30
C GLN A 184 3.53 -7.75 -8.92
N ASN A 185 2.40 -8.39 -8.60
CA ASN A 185 1.74 -8.22 -7.31
C ASN A 185 2.62 -8.74 -6.16
N ALA A 186 3.35 -9.84 -6.36
CA ALA A 186 4.28 -10.36 -5.37
C ALA A 186 5.38 -9.34 -5.02
N ALA A 187 5.90 -8.61 -6.01
CA ALA A 187 6.85 -7.52 -5.77
C ALA A 187 6.22 -6.37 -4.97
N ASN A 188 5.00 -5.96 -5.32
CA ASN A 188 4.27 -4.92 -4.59
C ASN A 188 4.00 -5.33 -3.13
N PHE A 189 3.54 -6.56 -2.89
CA PHE A 189 3.38 -7.12 -1.54
C PHE A 189 4.70 -7.17 -0.78
N LEU A 190 5.78 -7.61 -1.43
CA LEU A 190 7.10 -7.71 -0.81
C LEU A 190 7.59 -6.34 -0.34
N GLY A 191 7.53 -5.32 -1.19
CA GLY A 191 7.88 -3.94 -0.82
C GLY A 191 6.98 -3.40 0.29
N ALA A 192 5.68 -3.64 0.20
CA ALA A 192 4.71 -3.18 1.19
C ALA A 192 4.92 -3.83 2.57
N PHE A 193 5.18 -5.13 2.64
CA PHE A 193 5.52 -5.82 3.89
C PHE A 193 6.77 -5.22 4.53
N ILE A 194 7.84 -5.02 3.76
CA ILE A 194 9.13 -4.55 4.30
C ILE A 194 9.04 -3.09 4.78
N ALA A 195 8.30 -2.24 4.06
CA ALA A 195 8.14 -0.83 4.40
C ALA A 195 7.18 -0.64 5.59
N ARG A 196 6.05 -1.35 5.62
CA ARG A 196 4.93 -1.07 6.53
C ARG A 196 4.93 -1.89 7.81
N SER A 197 5.67 -2.98 7.86
CA SER A 197 5.71 -3.82 9.07
C SER A 197 6.63 -3.20 10.12
N ASN A 198 6.09 -2.86 11.29
CA ASN A 198 6.92 -2.35 12.39
C ASN A 198 7.80 -3.43 13.04
N TYR A 199 7.47 -4.70 12.83
CA TYR A 199 8.19 -5.87 13.33
C TYR A 199 9.32 -6.33 12.39
N VAL A 200 9.56 -5.63 11.27
CA VAL A 200 10.70 -5.88 10.37
C VAL A 200 11.89 -5.01 10.80
N SER A 201 12.95 -5.66 11.27
CA SER A 201 14.19 -4.96 11.64
C SER A 201 14.82 -4.22 10.45
N PHE A 202 15.64 -3.22 10.76
CA PHE A 202 16.41 -2.48 9.75
C PHE A 202 17.29 -3.40 8.90
N ASP A 203 18.10 -4.27 9.53
CA ASP A 203 19.01 -5.17 8.82
C ASP A 203 18.28 -6.08 7.81
N LYS A 204 17.10 -6.58 8.18
CA LYS A 204 16.26 -7.39 7.28
C LYS A 204 15.81 -6.56 6.09
N ALA A 205 15.25 -5.38 6.31
CA ALA A 205 14.84 -4.51 5.20
C ALA A 205 16.03 -4.14 4.30
N PHE A 206 17.17 -3.82 4.90
CA PHE A 206 18.41 -3.53 4.21
C PHE A 206 18.85 -4.69 3.30
N SER A 207 18.88 -5.91 3.84
CA SER A 207 19.25 -7.12 3.09
C SER A 207 18.30 -7.39 1.92
N TRP A 208 16.99 -7.18 2.11
CA TRP A 208 16.00 -7.39 1.05
C TRP A 208 16.08 -6.32 -0.04
N MET A 209 16.30 -5.05 0.31
CA MET A 209 16.52 -4.01 -0.69
C MET A 209 17.78 -4.27 -1.51
N LYS A 210 18.90 -4.67 -0.86
CA LYS A 210 20.12 -5.08 -1.58
C LYS A 210 19.82 -6.20 -2.57
N LYS A 211 19.08 -7.21 -2.14
CA LYS A 211 18.67 -8.34 -3.00
C LYS A 211 17.82 -7.89 -4.20
N MET A 212 16.88 -6.97 -4.01
CA MET A 212 16.10 -6.37 -5.10
C MET A 212 16.99 -5.59 -6.08
N ALA A 213 17.91 -4.77 -5.56
CA ALA A 213 18.82 -3.97 -6.36
C ALA A 213 19.78 -4.84 -7.19
N ASP A 214 20.33 -5.91 -6.60
CA ASP A 214 21.20 -6.87 -7.30
C ASP A 214 20.45 -7.54 -8.44
N TRP A 215 19.23 -8.02 -8.19
CA TRP A 215 18.37 -8.61 -9.22
C TRP A 215 18.04 -7.62 -10.35
N CYS A 216 17.74 -6.36 -10.03
CA CYS A 216 17.52 -5.32 -11.05
C CYS A 216 18.77 -5.11 -11.93
N ASN A 217 19.95 -5.08 -11.32
CA ASN A 217 21.22 -4.92 -12.04
C ASN A 217 21.51 -6.13 -12.95
N GLU A 218 21.23 -7.34 -12.48
CA GLU A 218 21.34 -8.58 -13.26
C GLU A 218 20.34 -8.60 -14.43
N TYR A 219 19.10 -8.17 -14.20
CA TYR A 219 18.09 -8.04 -15.24
C TYR A 219 18.55 -7.09 -16.36
N ILE A 220 19.09 -5.92 -15.99
CA ILE A 220 19.63 -4.94 -16.95
C ILE A 220 20.80 -5.54 -17.73
N ASN A 221 21.71 -6.29 -17.09
CA ASN A 221 22.80 -6.98 -17.76
C ASN A 221 22.30 -7.97 -18.81
N ALA A 222 21.33 -8.80 -18.45
CA ALA A 222 20.77 -9.82 -19.34
C ALA A 222 20.01 -9.19 -20.53
N ALA A 223 19.30 -8.10 -20.28
CA ALA A 223 18.47 -7.45 -21.28
C ALA A 223 19.25 -6.50 -22.20
N GLY A 224 20.40 -5.96 -21.77
CA GLY A 224 21.30 -5.10 -22.58
C GLY A 224 21.82 -5.73 -23.88
N LEU A 225 21.64 -7.04 -24.06
CA LEU A 225 22.03 -7.78 -25.27
C LEU A 225 20.97 -7.77 -26.39
N ARG A 226 19.80 -7.15 -26.17
CA ARG A 226 18.64 -7.17 -27.09
C ARG A 226 18.12 -5.77 -27.37
N LYS A 227 17.51 -5.55 -28.55
CA LYS A 227 16.69 -4.35 -28.81
C LYS A 227 15.44 -4.43 -27.93
N ASN A 228 15.37 -3.60 -26.90
CA ASN A 228 14.22 -3.54 -26.00
C ASN A 228 13.43 -2.27 -26.24
N VAL A 229 12.11 -2.38 -26.13
CA VAL A 229 11.18 -1.25 -26.13
C VAL A 229 10.75 -1.01 -24.69
N GLU A 230 10.96 0.21 -24.21
CA GLU A 230 10.51 0.64 -22.89
C GLU A 230 8.98 0.57 -22.75
N GLY A 231 8.48 0.43 -21.52
CA GLY A 231 7.02 0.38 -21.25
C GLY A 231 6.33 -0.90 -21.71
N CYS A 232 7.07 -1.91 -22.19
CA CYS A 232 6.48 -3.19 -22.58
C CYS A 232 6.13 -4.07 -21.36
N LEU A 233 5.03 -4.82 -21.45
CA LEU A 233 4.59 -5.78 -20.42
C LEU A 233 5.65 -6.82 -20.05
N GLN A 234 6.56 -7.16 -20.98
CA GLN A 234 7.67 -8.10 -20.72
C GLN A 234 8.62 -7.61 -19.60
N HIS A 235 8.69 -6.29 -19.39
CA HIS A 235 9.49 -5.66 -18.34
C HIS A 235 8.65 -5.33 -17.09
N GLY A 236 7.37 -5.71 -17.07
CA GLY A 236 6.45 -5.35 -15.99
C GLY A 236 6.94 -5.79 -14.60
N THR A 237 7.46 -7.03 -14.46
CA THR A 237 8.05 -7.48 -13.18
C THR A 237 9.26 -6.64 -12.78
N PHE A 238 10.10 -6.23 -13.75
CA PHE A 238 11.22 -5.35 -13.46
C PHE A 238 10.74 -4.00 -12.91
N TYR A 239 9.74 -3.38 -13.55
CA TYR A 239 9.15 -2.14 -13.05
C TYR A 239 8.53 -2.30 -11.65
N SER A 240 7.83 -3.42 -11.38
CA SER A 240 7.28 -3.69 -10.04
C SER A 240 8.37 -3.87 -8.97
N VAL A 241 9.50 -4.51 -9.29
CA VAL A 241 10.62 -4.64 -8.35
C VAL A 241 11.30 -3.30 -8.09
N VAL A 242 11.52 -2.49 -9.14
CA VAL A 242 12.04 -1.13 -8.96
C VAL A 242 11.07 -0.31 -8.10
N GLN A 243 9.78 -0.37 -8.38
CA GLN A 243 8.75 0.29 -7.56
C GLN A 243 8.83 -0.13 -6.09
N ALA A 244 8.92 -1.43 -5.81
CA ALA A 244 9.05 -1.96 -4.46
C ALA A 244 10.34 -1.49 -3.76
N LEU A 245 11.47 -1.51 -4.46
CA LEU A 245 12.76 -1.04 -3.96
C LEU A 245 12.71 0.44 -3.59
N LEU A 246 12.24 1.29 -4.52
CA LEU A 246 12.14 2.73 -4.30
C LEU A 246 11.13 3.06 -3.21
N PHE A 247 10.03 2.30 -3.12
CA PHE A 247 9.05 2.47 -2.06
C PHE A 247 9.63 2.19 -0.68
N VAL A 248 10.32 1.05 -0.49
CA VAL A 248 10.96 0.74 0.80
C VAL A 248 12.03 1.77 1.14
N PHE A 249 12.83 2.16 0.16
CA PHE A 249 13.86 3.18 0.32
C PHE A 249 13.26 4.50 0.80
N SER A 250 12.29 5.04 0.07
CA SER A 250 11.65 6.31 0.39
C SER A 250 10.90 6.26 1.72
N PHE A 251 10.33 5.12 2.08
CA PHE A 251 9.53 5.00 3.30
C PHE A 251 10.39 4.87 4.57
N ARG A 252 11.55 4.20 4.47
CA ARG A 252 12.45 3.93 5.60
C ARG A 252 13.67 4.86 5.64
N TYR A 253 13.67 5.94 4.85
CA TYR A 253 14.85 6.76 4.66
C TYR A 253 15.40 7.39 5.94
N LYS A 254 14.53 7.72 6.90
CA LYS A 254 14.92 8.23 8.22
C LYS A 254 15.93 7.30 8.92
N GLU A 255 15.73 5.99 8.83
CA GLU A 255 16.67 5.01 9.40
C GLU A 255 18.02 4.98 8.65
N PHE A 256 18.08 5.41 7.39
CA PHE A 256 19.36 5.57 6.68
C PHE A 256 20.08 6.84 7.11
N VAL A 257 19.35 7.93 7.34
CA VAL A 257 19.90 9.20 7.85
C VAL A 257 20.50 9.00 9.24
N GLU A 258 19.82 8.24 10.11
CA GLU A 258 20.30 7.93 11.46
C GLU A 258 21.56 7.02 11.46
N ASN A 259 21.87 6.35 10.35
CA ASN A 259 22.99 5.42 10.22
C ASN A 259 23.97 5.86 9.12
N ASP A 260 24.87 6.81 9.42
CA ASP A 260 25.80 7.43 8.46
C ASP A 260 26.61 6.45 7.59
N CYS A 261 27.00 5.30 8.14
CA CYS A 261 27.77 4.27 7.41
C CYS A 261 26.99 3.64 6.25
N VAL A 262 25.67 3.76 6.23
CA VAL A 262 24.79 3.08 5.27
C VAL A 262 24.76 3.82 3.93
N LYS A 263 25.03 5.13 3.92
CA LYS A 263 25.01 5.94 2.70
C LYS A 263 26.00 5.45 1.64
N GLU A 264 27.23 5.13 2.04
CA GLU A 264 28.26 4.59 1.14
C GLU A 264 27.86 3.24 0.57
N VAL A 265 27.22 2.38 1.38
CA VAL A 265 26.77 1.07 0.95
C VAL A 265 25.64 1.18 -0.08
N ILE A 266 24.70 2.12 0.11
CA ILE A 266 23.59 2.36 -0.83
C ILE A 266 24.11 2.87 -2.18
N GLN A 267 25.14 3.72 -2.19
CA GLN A 267 25.76 4.17 -3.44
C GLN A 267 26.32 2.98 -4.25
N ASN A 268 26.84 1.96 -3.57
CA ASN A 268 27.34 0.73 -4.19
C ASN A 268 26.23 -0.22 -4.68
N TRP A 269 24.94 0.08 -4.47
CA TRP A 269 23.84 -0.74 -5.01
C TRP A 269 23.58 -0.47 -6.50
N GLY A 270 24.21 0.55 -7.08
CA GLY A 270 24.02 0.90 -8.49
C GLY A 270 22.62 1.45 -8.77
N LEU A 271 21.99 2.15 -7.81
CA LEU A 271 20.68 2.78 -8.01
C LEU A 271 20.68 3.73 -9.21
N GLN A 272 21.75 4.51 -9.40
CA GLN A 272 21.94 5.37 -10.56
C GLN A 272 21.83 4.59 -11.88
N ARG A 273 22.46 3.42 -11.95
CA ARG A 273 22.41 2.55 -13.12
C ARG A 273 21.01 1.99 -13.38
N ILE A 274 20.27 1.65 -12.33
CA ILE A 274 18.90 1.15 -12.45
C ILE A 274 17.98 2.24 -13.01
N ILE A 275 18.05 3.44 -12.44
CA ILE A 275 17.19 4.58 -12.78
C ILE A 275 17.46 5.10 -14.20
N HIS A 276 18.73 5.27 -14.57
CA HIS A 276 19.14 5.72 -15.90
C HIS A 276 19.27 4.58 -16.92
N SER A 277 18.70 3.40 -16.63
CA SER A 277 18.71 2.29 -17.58
C SER A 277 17.87 2.60 -18.82
N GLN A 278 18.13 1.87 -19.90
CA GLN A 278 17.34 1.94 -21.16
C GLN A 278 15.83 1.67 -20.99
N PHE A 279 15.40 1.19 -19.81
CA PHE A 279 13.99 0.91 -19.50
C PHE A 279 13.26 2.10 -18.88
N GLN A 280 13.99 3.14 -18.47
CA GLN A 280 13.47 4.37 -17.87
C GLN A 280 12.38 4.11 -16.81
N PRO A 281 12.68 3.34 -15.73
CA PRO A 281 11.67 2.86 -14.80
C PRO A 281 10.84 3.96 -14.13
N LEU A 282 11.39 5.15 -13.90
CA LEU A 282 10.68 6.26 -13.26
C LEU A 282 9.45 6.74 -14.07
N ARG A 283 9.41 6.52 -15.38
CA ARG A 283 8.27 6.87 -16.24
C ARG A 283 7.10 5.89 -16.13
N PHE A 284 7.36 4.65 -15.70
CA PHE A 284 6.39 3.55 -15.74
C PHE A 284 5.93 3.07 -14.36
N ILE A 285 6.58 3.52 -13.28
CA ILE A 285 6.16 3.26 -11.89
C ILE A 285 5.18 4.33 -11.39
N SER A 286 4.58 4.09 -10.23
CA SER A 286 3.71 5.07 -9.59
C SER A 286 4.45 6.39 -9.39
N ARG A 287 3.90 7.47 -9.96
CA ARG A 287 4.51 8.81 -9.91
C ARG A 287 4.77 9.29 -8.49
N ILE A 288 3.88 8.93 -7.56
CA ILE A 288 4.01 9.32 -6.16
C ILE A 288 5.27 8.70 -5.53
N ILE A 289 5.57 7.45 -5.87
CA ILE A 289 6.77 6.76 -5.40
C ILE A 289 8.01 7.34 -6.09
N ALA A 290 7.92 7.62 -7.40
CA ALA A 290 9.02 8.22 -8.16
C ALA A 290 9.39 9.62 -7.64
N LEU A 291 8.40 10.45 -7.32
CA LEU A 291 8.58 11.78 -6.75
C LEU A 291 9.17 11.69 -5.34
N GLY A 292 8.57 10.87 -4.47
CA GLY A 292 9.09 10.65 -3.11
C GLY A 292 10.54 10.17 -3.11
N PHE A 293 10.88 9.25 -4.01
CA PHE A 293 12.27 8.83 -4.20
C PHE A 293 13.18 9.96 -4.68
N THR A 294 12.75 10.73 -5.68
CA THR A 294 13.57 11.80 -6.27
C THR A 294 13.89 12.88 -5.25
N THR A 295 12.90 13.31 -4.46
CA THR A 295 13.07 14.28 -3.37
C THR A 295 14.06 13.78 -2.32
N ILE A 296 13.85 12.56 -1.81
CA ILE A 296 14.72 11.97 -0.77
C ILE A 296 16.13 11.70 -1.31
N SER A 297 16.24 11.19 -2.53
CA SER A 297 17.52 10.92 -3.19
C SER A 297 18.33 12.20 -3.43
N ARG A 298 17.65 13.31 -3.72
CA ARG A 298 18.27 14.65 -3.83
C ARG A 298 18.81 15.11 -2.48
N GLN A 299 18.01 15.00 -1.41
CA GLN A 299 18.41 15.36 -0.05
C GLN A 299 19.61 14.54 0.43
N LEU A 300 19.59 13.22 0.18
CA LEU A 300 20.66 12.31 0.55
C LEU A 300 21.87 12.36 -0.40
N GLN A 301 21.81 13.13 -1.48
CA GLN A 301 22.85 13.23 -2.52
C GLN A 301 23.27 11.86 -3.09
N ILE A 302 22.28 11.01 -3.42
CA ILE A 302 22.54 9.68 -3.99
C ILE A 302 22.45 9.74 -5.51
N VAL A 303 21.28 10.11 -6.06
CA VAL A 303 21.05 10.25 -7.50
C VAL A 303 20.11 11.43 -7.78
N TYR A 304 20.49 12.30 -8.73
CA TYR A 304 19.62 13.38 -9.19
C TYR A 304 18.77 12.93 -10.38
N CYS A 305 17.45 12.81 -10.18
CA CYS A 305 16.53 12.20 -11.17
C CYS A 305 15.35 13.08 -11.57
N PHE A 306 15.29 14.34 -11.12
CA PHE A 306 14.11 15.20 -11.32
C PHE A 306 13.81 15.46 -12.79
N HIS A 307 14.84 15.54 -13.63
CA HIS A 307 14.74 15.74 -15.08
C HIS A 307 14.15 14.55 -15.86
N ILE A 308 13.96 13.39 -15.22
CA ILE A 308 13.44 12.16 -15.85
C ILE A 308 11.93 12.01 -15.58
N LEU A 309 11.40 12.77 -14.63
CA LEU A 309 9.97 12.77 -14.31
C LEU A 309 9.22 13.48 -15.43
N ASP A 310 8.53 12.72 -16.26
CA ASP A 310 7.64 13.28 -17.28
C ASP A 310 6.31 13.73 -16.65
N ASP A 311 5.72 14.79 -17.21
CA ASP A 311 4.43 15.33 -16.77
C ASP A 311 3.26 14.44 -17.20
N GLU A 312 3.36 13.80 -18.37
CA GLU A 312 2.35 12.87 -18.88
C GLU A 312 2.69 11.42 -18.53
N PRO A 313 1.89 10.72 -17.70
CA PRO A 313 2.10 9.32 -17.41
C PRO A 313 1.79 8.48 -18.66
N GLY A 314 2.81 7.95 -19.32
CA GLY A 314 2.63 6.96 -20.38
C GLY A 314 1.82 5.75 -19.87
N LYS A 315 1.13 5.05 -20.79
CA LYS A 315 0.34 3.85 -20.45
C LYS A 315 1.22 2.84 -19.71
N SER A 316 1.03 2.74 -18.39
CA SER A 316 1.93 1.96 -17.53
C SER A 316 1.73 0.45 -17.78
N PRO A 317 2.82 -0.33 -17.90
CA PRO A 317 2.75 -1.80 -18.04
C PRO A 317 2.41 -2.52 -16.73
N ILE A 318 2.38 -1.78 -15.61
CA ILE A 318 2.09 -2.30 -14.28
C ILE A 318 0.84 -1.62 -13.73
N GLU A 319 0.11 -2.37 -12.90
CA GLU A 319 -0.96 -1.81 -12.12
C GLU A 319 -0.40 -1.15 -10.85
N HIS A 320 -0.79 0.10 -10.63
CA HIS A 320 -0.37 0.88 -9.46
C HIS A 320 -1.19 0.48 -8.23
N TYR A 321 -0.94 -0.74 -7.75
CA TYR A 321 -1.55 -1.29 -6.54
C TYR A 321 -0.53 -1.35 -5.41
N LEU A 322 -0.84 -0.70 -4.28
CA LEU A 322 -0.03 -0.69 -3.06
C LEU A 322 -0.79 -1.38 -1.92
N PRO A 323 -0.46 -2.65 -1.63
CA PRO A 323 -1.01 -3.35 -0.47
C PRO A 323 -0.71 -2.62 0.84
N PHE A 324 -1.57 -2.81 1.83
CA PHE A 324 -1.42 -2.25 3.18
C PHE A 324 -1.38 -0.72 3.24
N SER A 325 -1.83 -0.02 2.19
CA SER A 325 -1.81 1.44 2.10
C SER A 325 -2.86 2.08 3.00
N ILE A 326 -4.09 1.59 2.97
CA ILE A 326 -5.23 2.18 3.68
C ILE A 326 -5.94 1.10 4.51
N LEU A 327 -6.36 1.43 5.72
CA LEU A 327 -7.20 0.57 6.54
C LEU A 327 -8.38 1.37 7.08
N GLN A 328 -9.52 1.25 6.40
CA GLN A 328 -10.72 2.07 6.67
C GLN A 328 -11.65 1.46 7.71
N LEU A 329 -11.35 0.26 8.18
CA LEU A 329 -12.23 -0.52 9.04
C LEU A 329 -12.11 -0.06 10.51
N PRO A 330 -13.19 0.45 11.14
CA PRO A 330 -13.12 1.08 12.47
C PRO A 330 -12.63 0.16 13.60
N ILE A 331 -13.09 -1.09 13.67
CA ILE A 331 -12.81 -2.04 14.75
C ILE A 331 -11.48 -2.76 14.49
N SER A 332 -11.31 -3.34 13.31
CA SER A 332 -10.10 -4.10 12.96
C SER A 332 -8.86 -3.21 12.84
N SER A 333 -9.00 -1.91 12.54
CA SER A 333 -7.89 -0.95 12.61
C SER A 333 -7.28 -0.82 14.00
N SER A 334 -8.08 -0.90 15.06
CA SER A 334 -7.56 -0.85 16.44
C SER A 334 -6.56 -1.97 16.74
N ILE A 335 -6.72 -3.13 16.08
CA ILE A 335 -5.84 -4.31 16.22
C ILE A 335 -4.59 -4.16 15.35
N LEU A 336 -4.75 -3.66 14.13
CA LEU A 336 -3.73 -3.68 13.09
C LEU A 336 -2.83 -2.43 13.09
N VAL A 337 -3.36 -1.25 13.41
CA VAL A 337 -2.61 0.02 13.44
C VAL A 337 -1.34 -0.07 14.31
N PRO A 338 -1.35 -0.71 15.50
CA PRO A 338 -0.13 -0.87 16.30
C PRO A 338 0.95 -1.73 15.64
N LEU A 339 0.65 -2.48 14.58
CA LEU A 339 1.59 -3.30 13.82
C LEU A 339 2.09 -2.58 12.55
N ILE A 340 1.41 -1.51 12.15
CA ILE A 340 1.73 -0.73 10.96
C ILE A 340 2.70 0.37 11.35
N ARG A 341 3.81 0.43 10.63
CA ARG A 341 4.73 1.56 10.65
C ARG A 341 4.11 2.73 9.92
N LYS A 342 4.05 3.88 10.58
CA LYS A 342 3.65 5.16 9.97
C LYS A 342 4.85 5.80 9.29
N PHE A 343 4.60 6.52 8.21
CA PHE A 343 5.62 7.30 7.53
C PHE A 343 5.99 8.46 8.44
N GLN A 344 7.28 8.65 8.69
CA GLN A 344 7.80 9.74 9.48
C GLN A 344 8.99 10.32 8.74
N PRO A 345 8.88 11.54 8.20
CA PRO A 345 10.03 12.22 7.62
C PRO A 345 11.11 12.49 8.68
N ALA A 346 12.35 12.68 8.24
CA ALA A 346 13.41 13.23 9.09
C ALA A 346 13.08 14.70 9.40
N ASP A 347 13.36 15.14 10.63
CA ASP A 347 12.88 16.43 11.14
C ASP A 347 13.41 17.62 10.31
N ASP A 348 14.62 17.49 9.74
CA ASP A 348 15.26 18.51 8.89
C ASP A 348 14.74 18.56 7.43
N ASP A 349 13.89 17.60 7.04
CA ASP A 349 13.45 17.38 5.66
C ASP A 349 11.95 17.61 5.44
N VAL A 350 11.18 17.87 6.50
CA VAL A 350 9.72 18.08 6.45
C VAL A 350 9.34 19.21 5.50
N ASP A 351 9.94 20.38 5.70
CA ASP A 351 9.60 21.59 4.93
C ASP A 351 10.01 21.43 3.46
N LYS A 352 11.18 20.82 3.20
CA LYS A 352 11.72 20.62 1.84
C LYS A 352 10.93 19.62 1.03
N ILE A 353 10.46 18.53 1.67
CA ILE A 353 9.57 17.56 1.01
C ILE A 353 8.26 18.25 0.64
N SER A 354 7.68 19.05 1.54
CA SER A 354 6.42 19.73 1.24
C SER A 354 6.51 20.69 0.05
N ILE A 355 7.61 21.45 -0.05
CA ILE A 355 7.86 22.39 -1.15
C ILE A 355 7.96 21.64 -2.48
N ASP A 356 8.76 20.57 -2.56
CA ASP A 356 8.94 19.80 -3.80
C ASP A 356 7.62 19.22 -4.33
N PHE A 357 6.78 18.70 -3.42
CA PHE A 357 5.47 18.17 -3.80
C PHE A 357 4.53 19.28 -4.29
N ASN A 358 4.55 20.45 -3.65
CA ASN A 358 3.70 21.57 -4.04
C ASN A 358 4.14 22.22 -5.37
N GLU A 359 5.44 22.35 -5.63
CA GLU A 359 5.95 22.84 -6.91
C GLU A 359 5.56 21.94 -8.07
N ASP A 360 5.60 20.62 -7.87
CA ASP A 360 5.18 19.64 -8.86
C ASP A 360 3.67 19.69 -9.15
N ILE A 361 2.84 19.94 -8.12
CA ILE A 361 1.40 20.16 -8.28
C ILE A 361 1.12 21.46 -9.06
N LYS A 362 1.82 22.56 -8.73
CA LYS A 362 1.65 23.85 -9.40
C LYS A 362 2.01 23.79 -10.88
N LYS A 363 3.15 23.18 -11.24
CA LYS A 363 3.56 23.00 -12.65
C LYS A 363 2.50 22.28 -13.48
N ARG A 364 1.75 21.36 -12.87
CA ARG A 364 0.67 20.63 -13.54
C ARG A 364 -0.60 21.46 -13.73
N GLN A 365 -0.90 22.36 -12.80
CA GLN A 365 -2.00 23.31 -12.97
C GLN A 365 -1.69 24.27 -14.12
N ASP A 366 -0.45 24.77 -14.19
CA ASP A 366 0.00 25.69 -15.23
C ASP A 366 0.08 25.03 -16.62
N SER A 367 0.43 23.73 -16.70
CA SER A 367 0.47 22.99 -17.98
C SER A 367 -0.91 22.60 -18.53
N SER A 368 -1.97 22.76 -17.73
CA SER A 368 -3.36 22.42 -18.09
C SER A 368 -4.21 23.63 -18.47
N GLY A 369 -3.72 24.85 -18.23
CA GLY A 369 -4.38 26.10 -18.59
C GLY A 369 -3.91 26.59 -19.95
N ASP A 370 -4.82 26.60 -20.92
CA ASP A 370 -4.61 27.31 -22.19
C ASP A 370 -4.34 28.79 -21.89
N GLY A 371 -3.40 29.37 -22.63
CA GLY A 371 -2.75 30.63 -22.25
C GLY A 371 -3.70 31.81 -22.12
N ASP A 372 -3.55 32.56 -21.03
CA ASP A 372 -3.79 33.99 -21.05
C ASP A 372 -2.69 34.70 -20.26
N TYR A 373 -2.06 35.66 -20.91
CA TYR A 373 -1.03 36.51 -20.31
C TYR A 373 -1.74 37.65 -19.59
N ASP A 374 -1.75 37.65 -18.26
CA ASP A 374 -2.05 38.87 -17.51
C ASP A 374 -0.86 39.29 -16.64
N PHE A 375 -0.37 40.47 -16.99
CA PHE A 375 0.66 41.28 -16.37
C PHE A 375 -0.01 42.19 -15.32
N MET A 376 0.74 42.57 -14.27
CA MET A 376 0.41 43.47 -13.13
C MET A 376 -0.22 42.76 -11.91
N ASP A 377 0.15 43.00 -10.65
CA ASP A 377 1.03 43.99 -10.01
C ASP A 377 1.64 43.37 -8.72
N ASP A 378 2.84 43.83 -8.36
CA ASP A 378 3.45 43.64 -7.04
C ASP A 378 2.58 44.31 -5.98
N ASP A 379 1.84 43.52 -5.20
CA ASP A 379 1.34 43.94 -3.88
C ASP A 379 1.44 42.77 -2.91
N ASP A 380 2.06 43.05 -1.76
CA ASP A 380 2.31 42.16 -0.64
C ASP A 380 1.04 41.42 -0.19
N MET A 381 0.78 40.23 -0.74
CA MET A 381 -0.09 39.26 -0.10
C MET A 381 0.71 38.53 0.97
N GLU A 382 0.50 38.94 2.22
CA GLU A 382 0.77 38.10 3.38
C GLU A 382 0.19 36.70 3.09
N ILE A 383 1.09 35.73 2.91
CA ILE A 383 0.72 34.33 2.83
C ILE A 383 0.15 33.99 4.21
N GLU A 384 -1.17 34.09 4.35
CA GLU A 384 -1.86 33.44 5.45
C GLU A 384 -1.43 31.98 5.38
N GLN A 385 -0.70 31.57 6.41
CA GLN A 385 -0.26 30.20 6.67
C GLN A 385 -1.50 29.32 6.79
N THR A 386 -2.06 28.96 5.64
CA THR A 386 -3.09 27.95 5.50
C THR A 386 -2.43 26.66 5.93
N ASN A 387 -2.76 26.26 7.16
CA ASN A 387 -2.25 25.10 7.88
C ASN A 387 -1.88 23.95 6.92
N VAL A 388 -0.58 23.85 6.65
CA VAL A 388 0.06 22.90 5.72
C VAL A 388 -0.22 21.44 6.10
N ASN A 389 -0.71 21.20 7.32
CA ASN A 389 -1.30 19.92 7.74
C ASN A 389 -2.41 19.40 6.83
N ASN A 390 -3.07 20.24 6.02
CA ASN A 390 -4.14 19.83 5.09
C ASN A 390 -3.67 19.56 3.65
N ILE A 391 -2.65 20.26 3.13
CA ILE A 391 -2.17 20.03 1.75
C ILE A 391 -1.20 18.85 1.71
N LEU A 392 -0.43 18.67 2.78
CA LEU A 392 0.26 17.41 3.08
C LEU A 392 -0.70 16.29 3.50
N SER A 393 -2.03 16.43 3.45
CA SER A 393 -3.03 15.39 3.80
C SER A 393 -3.74 14.74 2.60
N THR A 394 -3.57 15.26 1.39
CA THR A 394 -4.36 14.86 0.21
C THR A 394 -3.55 14.14 -0.87
N SER A 395 -2.23 14.00 -0.72
CA SER A 395 -1.43 13.16 -1.61
C SER A 395 -1.43 11.69 -1.14
N PRO A 396 -1.19 10.70 -2.01
CA PRO A 396 -1.21 9.28 -1.63
C PRO A 396 -0.09 8.85 -0.65
N ILE A 397 0.79 9.79 -0.28
CA ILE A 397 1.76 9.64 0.81
C ILE A 397 1.13 10.00 2.17
N SER A 398 -0.01 10.70 2.20
CA SER A 398 -0.70 11.12 3.43
C SER A 398 -2.19 10.83 3.55
N ALA A 399 -2.81 10.19 2.54
CA ALA A 399 -3.90 9.23 2.79
C ALA A 399 -3.51 8.17 3.87
N PHE A 400 -2.23 8.16 4.21
CA PHE A 400 -1.50 7.38 5.19
C PHE A 400 -1.60 7.82 6.66
N ALA A 401 -2.22 8.96 6.99
CA ALA A 401 -2.41 9.40 8.40
C ALA A 401 -3.87 9.69 8.81
N ALA A 402 -4.81 9.79 7.87
CA ALA A 402 -6.19 10.22 8.14
C ALA A 402 -7.16 9.06 8.51
N THR A 403 -6.85 8.27 9.54
CA THR A 403 -7.82 7.30 10.09
C THR A 403 -7.87 7.23 11.63
N VAL A 404 -7.45 8.27 12.36
CA VAL A 404 -7.65 8.32 13.84
C VAL A 404 -8.07 9.71 14.39
N THR A 405 -8.52 10.67 13.57
CA THR A 405 -8.90 12.02 14.09
C THR A 405 -10.28 12.49 13.66
N LYS A 406 -11.29 11.61 13.67
CA LYS A 406 -12.72 12.01 13.67
C LYS A 406 -13.50 11.15 14.67
N ALA A 407 -13.19 11.27 15.95
CA ALA A 407 -14.01 10.72 17.04
C ALA A 407 -13.85 11.46 18.38
N LYS A 408 -13.51 12.77 18.39
CA LYS A 408 -13.42 13.55 19.64
C LYS A 408 -14.02 14.96 19.64
N TYR A 409 -14.72 15.37 18.58
CA TYR A 409 -15.45 16.65 18.59
C TYR A 409 -16.89 16.45 18.14
N TYR A 410 -17.65 15.70 18.95
CA TYR A 410 -19.10 15.85 19.13
C TYR A 410 -19.44 15.25 20.50
N THR A 411 -19.10 15.98 21.56
CA THR A 411 -19.68 15.91 22.91
C THR A 411 -19.09 17.06 23.71
N HIS A 412 -19.56 18.26 23.42
CA HIS A 412 -20.20 19.16 24.39
C HIS A 412 -20.89 20.29 23.65
#